data_AF-A0A940M669-F1
#
_entry.id   AF-A0A940M669-F1
#
_cell.length_a   1.000
_cell.length_b   1.000
_cell.length_c   1.000
_cell.angle_alpha   90.00
_cell.angle_beta   90.00
_cell.angle_gamma   90.00
#
_symmetry.space_group_name_H-M   'P 1'
#
loop_
_entity.id
_entity.type
_entity.pdbx_description
1 polymer ?
#
loop_
_entity_poly.entity_id
_entity_poly.type
_entity_poly.pdbx_seq_one_letter_code
_entity_poly.pdbx_strand_id
1 'polypeptide(L)' 'MTPLIFVTGGVVSSLGKGIAAASLASILETRGLKVTMMKLDPY' A
#
# COMPACT_ATOMS: atom_id res chain seq x y z
N MET A 1 7.08 4.02 17.75
CA MET A 1 7.23 2.90 16.80
C MET A 1 6.29 3.14 15.63
N THR A 2 6.77 3.01 14.39
CA THR A 2 5.95 3.16 13.19
C THR A 2 5.42 1.81 12.72
N PRO A 3 4.10 1.60 12.61
CA PRO A 3 3.53 0.36 12.09
C PRO A 3 3.86 0.21 10.59
N LEU A 4 4.11 -1.02 10.16
CA LEU A 4 4.39 -1.39 8.76
C LEU A 4 3.27 -2.27 8.22
N ILE A 5 2.81 -1.97 7.01
CA ILE A 5 1.79 -2.75 6.29
C ILE A 5 2.44 -3.27 5.00
N PHE A 6 2.52 -4.59 4.86
CA PHE A 6 3.04 -5.23 3.65
C PHE A 6 1.88 -5.66 2.75
N VAL A 7 1.86 -5.15 1.52
CA VAL A 7 0.87 -5.51 0.51
C VAL A 7 1.49 -6.50 -0.46
N THR A 8 1.21 -7.78 -0.27
CA THR A 8 1.67 -8.86 -1.16
C THR A 8 0.61 -9.23 -2.19
N GLY A 9 1.04 -9.79 -3.32
CA GLY A 9 0.15 -10.21 -4.40
C GLY A 9 0.36 -11.63 -4.84
N GLY A 10 -0.71 -12.41 -4.94
CA GLY A 10 -0.69 -13.75 -5.53
C GLY A 10 -1.40 -13.82 -6.88
N VAL A 11 -1.29 -14.98 -7.54
CA VAL A 11 -1.99 -15.38 -8.77
C VAL A 11 -1.51 -14.69 -10.05
N VAL A 12 -1.79 -13.39 -10.25
CA VAL A 12 -1.42 -12.67 -11.49
C VAL A 12 -0.99 -11.23 -11.23
N SER A 13 -0.15 -10.68 -12.10
CA SER A 13 0.17 -9.25 -12.16
C SER A 13 -1.01 -8.43 -12.74
N SER A 14 -1.07 -7.13 -12.47
CA SER A 14 -2.16 -6.20 -12.88
C SER A 14 -3.53 -6.30 -12.16
N LEU A 15 -3.65 -7.03 -11.05
CA LEU A 15 -4.84 -7.04 -10.18
C LEU A 15 -5.15 -5.70 -9.46
N GLY A 16 -4.43 -4.62 -9.76
CA GLY A 16 -4.67 -3.33 -9.11
C GLY A 16 -4.10 -3.22 -7.69
N LYS A 17 -3.08 -4.01 -7.33
CA LYS A 17 -2.44 -3.96 -5.99
C LYS A 17 -1.96 -2.57 -5.59
N GLY A 18 -1.41 -1.81 -6.54
CA GLY A 18 -1.00 -0.42 -6.32
C GLY A 18 -2.18 0.49 -6.01
N ILE A 19 -3.30 0.32 -6.72
CA ILE A 19 -4.53 1.10 -6.49
C ILE A 19 -5.11 0.76 -5.12
N ALA A 20 -5.21 -0.52 -4.78
CA ALA A 20 -5.69 -0.96 -3.47
C ALA A 20 -4.84 -0.40 -2.31
N ALA A 21 -3.51 -0.45 -2.44
CA ALA A 21 -2.59 0.12 -1.46
C ALA A 21 -2.76 1.65 -1.34
N ALA A 22 -2.89 2.36 -2.46
CA ALA A 22 -3.11 3.81 -2.49
C ALA A 22 -4.45 4.22 -1.86
N SER A 23 -5.54 3.48 -2.13
CA SER A 23 -6.83 3.72 -1.50
C SER A 23 -6.79 3.50 0.02
N LEU A 24 -6.07 2.47 0.48
CA LEU A 24 -5.86 2.23 1.92
C LEU A 24 -5.08 3.38 2.57
N ALA A 25 -4.00 3.85 1.91
CA ALA A 25 -3.23 5.00 2.40
C ALA A 25 -4.09 6.26 2.51
N SER A 26 -4.94 6.55 1.52
CA SER A 26 -5.86 7.69 1.55
C SER A 26 -6.84 7.65 2.74
N ILE A 27 -7.39 6.46 3.06
CA ILE A 27 -8.26 6.28 4.23
C ILE A 27 -7.49 6.52 5.54
N LEU A 28 -6.23 6.12 5.61
CA LEU A 28 -5.41 6.32 6.81
C LEU A 28 -5.01 7.81 6.97
N GLU A 29 -4.69 8.49 5.87
CA GLU A 29 -4.41 9.94 5.85
C GLU A 29 -5.62 10.77 6.28
N THR A 30 -6.82 10.42 5.80
CA THR A 30 -8.07 11.08 6.23
C THR A 30 -8.38 10.88 7.72
N ARG A 31 -7.80 9.86 8.36
CA ARG A 31 -7.84 9.65 9.81
C ARG A 31 -6.76 10.42 10.58
N GLY A 32 -6.02 11.30 9.90
CA GLY A 32 -4.95 12.11 10.49
C GLY A 32 -3.64 11.34 10.72
N LEU A 33 -3.49 10.15 10.15
CA LEU A 33 -2.26 9.37 10.27
C LEU A 33 -1.27 9.80 9.19
N LYS A 34 -0.01 9.97 9.58
CA LYS A 34 1.08 10.21 8.63
C LYS A 34 1.47 8.88 7.99
N VAL A 35 1.13 8.70 6.72
CA VAL A 35 1.41 7.48 5.94
C VAL A 35 2.51 7.75 4.94
N THR A 36 3.31 6.72 4.65
CA THR A 36 4.25 6.72 3.52
C THR A 36 4.12 5.39 2.79
N MET A 37 4.21 5.43 1.46
CA MET A 37 4.16 4.23 0.62
C MET A 37 5.52 4.01 -0.04
N MET A 38 5.98 2.77 -0.03
CA MET A 38 7.17 2.32 -0.74
C MET A 38 6.78 1.17 -1.67
N LYS A 39 7.13 1.30 -2.94
CA LYS A 39 6.97 0.23 -3.93
C LYS A 39 8.29 -0.53 -4.04
N LEU A 40 8.23 -1.84 -3.85
CA LEU A 40 9.35 -2.74 -4.09
C LEU A 40 9.15 -3.40 -5.45
N ASP A 41 9.90 -2.95 -6.45
CA ASP A 41 9.95 -3.57 -7.76
C ASP A 41 11.04 -4.66 -7.77
N PRO A 42 10.72 -5.90 -8.18
CA PRO A 42 11.67 -7.02 -8.18
C PRO A 42 12.62 -7.01 -9.40
N TYR A 43 12.51 -6.00 -10.27
CA TYR A 43 13.31 -5.80 -11.47
C TYR A 43 13.83 -4.36 -11.53
#